data_AF-A0A2B8A264-F1
#
_entry.id   AF-A0A2B8A264-F1
#
_cell.length_a   1.000
_cell.length_b   1.000
_cell.length_c   1.000
_cell.angle_alpha   90.00
_cell.angle_beta   90.00
_cell.angle_gamma   90.00
#
_symmetry.space_group_name_H-M   'P 1'
#
loop_
_entity.id
_entity.type
_entity.pdbx_description
1 polymer ?
#
loop_
_entity_poly.entity_id
_entity_poly.type
_entity_poly.pdbx_seq_one_letter_code
_entity_poly.pdbx_strand_id
1 'polypeptide(L)' 'MSLNLSIVIPAKDEESSIAELCGRIACVLAAAQLSYEIIFIDDGSEDNTWEEIKKA' A
#
# COMPACT_ATOMS: atom_id res chain seq x y z
N MET A 1 -9.18 -1.77 19.76
CA MET A 1 -8.40 -0.74 19.05
C MET A 1 -9.28 -0.22 17.93
N SER A 2 -9.53 1.09 17.85
CA SER A 2 -10.21 1.65 16.66
C SER A 2 -9.20 1.76 15.53
N LEU A 3 -9.65 1.51 14.30
CA LEU A 3 -8.89 1.85 13.10
C LEU A 3 -8.92 3.37 12.93
N ASN A 4 -7.77 4.02 12.75
CA ASN A 4 -7.69 5.49 12.67
C ASN A 4 -7.68 6.00 11.22
N LEU A 5 -7.14 5.21 10.28
CA LEU A 5 -6.93 5.65 8.90
C LEU A 5 -7.09 4.50 7.91
N SER A 6 -7.80 4.74 6.81
CA SER A 6 -7.84 3.85 5.65
C SER A 6 -7.17 4.57 4.48
N ILE A 7 -6.16 3.94 3.89
CA ILE A 7 -5.40 4.47 2.75
C ILE A 7 -5.79 3.66 1.51
N VAL A 8 -6.46 4.30 0.55
CA VAL A 8 -6.88 3.65 -0.70
C VAL A 8 -5.96 4.11 -1.83
N ILE A 9 -5.34 3.17 -2.54
CA ILE A 9 -4.32 3.45 -3.55
C ILE A 9 -4.67 2.70 -4.84
N PRO A 10 -5.12 3.39 -5.89
CA PRO A 10 -5.14 2.80 -7.23
C PRO A 10 -3.70 2.65 -7.73
N ALA A 11 -3.39 1.50 -8.31
CA ALA A 11 -2.07 1.19 -8.86
C ALA A 11 -2.22 0.65 -10.28
N LYS A 12 -1.41 1.17 -11.20
CA LYS A 12 -1.31 0.70 -12.57
C LYS A 12 0.14 0.72 -13.02
N ASP A 13 0.68 -0.44 -13.34
CA ASP A 13 2.06 -0.62 -13.84
C ASP A 13 3.14 -0.05 -12.89
N GLU A 14 2.98 -0.32 -11.58
CA GLU A 14 3.79 0.17 -10.47
C GLU A 14 4.59 -0.94 -9.75
N GLU A 15 4.91 -2.06 -10.41
CA GLU A 15 5.53 -3.25 -9.76
C GLU A 15 6.77 -2.91 -8.91
N SER A 16 7.58 -1.95 -9.34
CA SER A 16 8.81 -1.55 -8.63
C SER A 16 8.58 -0.66 -7.40
N SER A 17 7.41 0.00 -7.32
CA SER A 17 7.12 1.07 -6.35
C SER A 17 6.39 0.55 -5.10
N ILE A 18 5.65 -0.56 -5.21
CA ILE A 18 4.75 -1.06 -4.15
C ILE A 18 5.47 -1.29 -2.81
N ALA A 19 6.59 -2.02 -2.84
CA ALA A 19 7.32 -2.36 -1.62
C ALA A 19 7.90 -1.12 -0.90
N GLU A 20 8.45 -0.17 -1.67
CA GLU A 20 8.98 1.08 -1.11
C GLU A 20 7.85 1.91 -0.49
N LEU A 21 6.73 2.04 -1.19
CA LEU A 21 5.56 2.79 -0.74
C LEU A 21 5.03 2.24 0.59
N CYS A 22 4.83 0.92 0.68
CA CYS A 22 4.40 0.26 1.91
C CYS A 22 5.39 0.50 3.07
N GLY A 23 6.69 0.37 2.81
CA GLY A 23 7.72 0.63 3.81
C GLY A 23 7.70 2.07 4.34
N ARG A 24 7.50 3.06 3.45
CA ARG A 24 7.42 4.48 3.82
C ARG A 24 6.15 4.78 4.61
N ILE A 25 5.00 4.25 4.19
CA ILE A 25 3.72 4.39 4.90
C ILE A 25 3.85 3.80 6.31
N ALA A 26 4.38 2.57 6.43
CA ALA A 26 4.56 1.90 7.72
C ALA A 26 5.47 2.70 8.66
N CYS A 27 6.58 3.24 8.14
CA CYS A 27 7.51 4.06 8.94
C CYS A 27 6.83 5.32 9.51
N VAL A 28 6.10 6.06 8.67
CA VAL A 28 5.41 7.29 9.08
C VAL A 28 4.29 7.01 10.08
N LEU A 29 3.47 5.98 9.84
CA LEU A 29 2.33 5.68 10.70
C LEU A 29 2.74 5.03 12.02
N ALA A 30 3.84 4.28 12.04
CA ALA A 30 4.46 3.80 13.27
C ALA A 30 4.93 4.96 14.15
N ALA A 31 5.59 5.97 13.57
CA ALA A 31 6.00 7.18 14.30
C ALA A 31 4.80 7.99 14.81
N ALA A 32 3.69 8.00 14.07
CA ALA A 32 2.44 8.67 14.47
C ALA A 32 1.57 7.86 15.44
N GLN A 33 1.92 6.60 15.74
CA GLN A 33 1.13 5.67 16.57
C GLN A 33 -0.32 5.51 16.09
N LEU A 34 -0.53 5.50 14.77
CA LEU A 34 -1.86 5.32 14.17
C LEU A 34 -2.06 3.87 13.73
N SER A 35 -3.23 3.30 14.03
CA SER A 35 -3.72 2.08 13.38
C SER A 35 -4.20 2.41 11.97
N TYR A 36 -3.88 1.56 11.00
CA TYR A 36 -4.23 1.81 9.61
C TYR A 36 -4.48 0.53 8.81
N GLU A 37 -5.14 0.68 7.68
CA GLU A 37 -5.22 -0.30 6.60
C GLU A 37 -4.78 0.34 5.29
N ILE A 38 -4.21 -0.48 4.40
CA ILE A 38 -3.88 -0.08 3.03
C ILE A 38 -4.73 -0.95 2.11
N ILE A 39 -5.48 -0.31 1.23
CA ILE A 39 -6.34 -0.97 0.24
C ILE A 39 -5.80 -0.59 -1.13
N PHE A 40 -5.08 -1.53 -1.75
CA PHE A 40 -4.68 -1.40 -3.14
C PHE A 40 -5.81 -1.81 -4.08
N ILE A 41 -5.99 -1.05 -5.14
CA ILE A 41 -6.89 -1.36 -6.25
C ILE A 41 -6.03 -1.42 -7.50
N ASP A 42 -5.82 -2.61 -8.05
CA ASP A 42 -5.19 -2.74 -9.35
C ASP A 42 -6.13 -2.20 -10.44
N ASP A 43 -5.66 -1.17 -11.15
CA ASP A 43 -6.41 -0.41 -12.16
C ASP A 43 -6.06 -0.91 -13.58
N GLY A 44 -6.02 -2.24 -13.73
CA GLY A 44 -5.74 -2.91 -14.99
C GLY A 44 -4.27 -2.84 -15.40
N SER A 45 -3.36 -3.23 -14.51
CA SER A 45 -1.95 -3.36 -14.82
C SER A 45 -1.67 -4.47 -15.83
N GLU A 46 -0.65 -4.28 -16.66
CA GLU A 46 -0.12 -5.25 -17.61
C GLU A 46 1.20 -5.88 -17.14
N ASP A 47 1.80 -5.35 -16.07
CA ASP A 47 3.01 -5.84 -15.41
C ASP A 47 2.70 -6.70 -14.15
N ASN A 48 3.69 -6.92 -13.28
CA ASN A 48 3.50 -7.72 -12.06
C ASN A 48 2.96 -6.93 -10.87
N THR A 49 2.37 -5.74 -11.05
CA THR A 49 1.85 -4.89 -9.96
C THR A 49 0.94 -5.66 -9.01
N TRP A 50 0.00 -6.44 -9.54
CA TRP A 50 -0.90 -7.26 -8.71
C TRP A 50 -0.16 -8.31 -7.87
N GLU A 51 0.87 -8.92 -8.43
CA GLU A 51 1.68 -9.90 -7.72
C GLU A 51 2.52 -9.24 -6.61
N GLU A 52 3.02 -8.03 -6.84
CA GLU A 52 3.73 -7.25 -5.82
C GLU A 52 2.80 -6.76 -4.71
N ILE A 53 1.58 -6.32 -5.04
CA ILE A 53 0.53 -5.98 -4.05
C ILE A 53 0.26 -7.16 -3.10
N LYS A 54 0.19 -8.39 -3.60
CA LYS A 54 -0.06 -9.59 -2.77
C LYS A 54 1.11 -9.99 -1.88
N LYS A 55 2.34 -9.54 -2.19
CA LYS A 55 3.56 -9.82 -1.40
C LYS A 55 3.79 -8.80 -0.28
N ALA A 56 3.25 -7.58 -0.45
CA ALA A 56 3.37 -6.48 0.49
C ALA A 56 2.54 -6.70 1.76
#